data_AF-A0A7C5NKX0-F1
#
_entry.id   AF-A0A7C5NKX0-F1
#
_cell.length_a   1.000
_cell.length_b   1.000
_cell.length_c   1.000
_cell.angle_alpha   90.00
_cell.angle_beta   90.00
_cell.angle_gamma   90.00
#
_symmetry.space_group_name_H-M   'P 1'
#
loop_
_entity.id
_entity.type
_entity.pdbx_description
1 polymer ?
#
loop_
_entity_poly.entity_id
_entity_poly.type
_entity_poly.pdbx_seq_one_letter_code
_entity_poly.pdbx_strand_id
1 'polypeptide(L)'
;MINEKKETIDMRIIKYTGILFFLLAGSAYGFTCPTPPPGAGTPDAARCNNAEFQSCGITVNGIDRHFCIHVPSDGPAAIKQNMPVVFAFHGGGGDASVQTAIWDKHTEQGMVIVSPSALVSNQRGECKPAWRHIGQSAPTWADLAAADTCGTPTGPAIPPKYTGLPYQSGGNWSDDLNFVQQMVAAINADPQISPTGYFATGFSNGAGMVYQLFITQGSADTFDGFATVSNIMNQAKIDAQAAAGGGAGFSPNTATKKPFMFIMGTNDKVNSPTMSILQSTEPGQPCNGLATTLDVIQCWRSIPTYGPGSGKHTMLTPRSITTRWLVNHNNSLRRDIESLYPDLGHGDAPPGESDQTIVVRQDFIKKPRSDDSAPVAVLTIIDGEHNWPGSRGGYPPCGGNCDIEATEVILQFWRANAGFVSRWK
;
A
#
# COMPACT_ATOMS: atom_id res chain seq x y z
N MET A 1 -69.40 -38.41 -15.66
CA MET A 1 -68.14 -38.06 -14.98
C MET A 1 -67.08 -37.81 -16.04
N ILE A 2 -66.46 -36.64 -15.97
CA ILE A 2 -65.25 -36.16 -16.67
C ILE A 2 -65.43 -35.75 -18.13
N ASN A 3 -65.14 -34.46 -18.34
CA ASN A 3 -65.33 -33.62 -19.52
C ASN A 3 -64.35 -33.92 -20.66
N GLU A 4 -64.87 -33.85 -21.87
CA GLU A 4 -64.13 -33.62 -23.12
C GLU A 4 -63.57 -32.19 -23.18
N LYS A 5 -62.43 -32.01 -23.87
CA LYS A 5 -62.36 -31.14 -25.06
C LYS A 5 -61.02 -31.25 -25.79
N LYS A 6 -61.13 -31.67 -27.06
CA LYS A 6 -60.17 -31.41 -28.15
C LYS A 6 -60.15 -29.90 -28.46
N GLU A 7 -59.02 -29.38 -28.95
CA GLU A 7 -58.81 -28.93 -30.34
C GLU A 7 -57.61 -27.97 -30.47
N THR A 8 -56.75 -28.30 -31.44
CA THR A 8 -55.79 -27.45 -32.16
C THR A 8 -56.45 -26.20 -32.75
N ILE A 9 -55.74 -25.06 -32.89
CA ILE A 9 -55.89 -24.10 -34.02
C ILE A 9 -54.78 -23.02 -34.08
N ASP A 10 -54.36 -22.81 -35.33
CA ASP A 10 -53.80 -21.66 -36.07
C ASP A 10 -52.59 -20.80 -35.66
N MET A 11 -51.65 -20.79 -36.60
CA MET A 11 -50.82 -19.64 -36.99
C MET A 11 -51.68 -18.46 -37.48
N ARG A 12 -51.52 -17.28 -36.85
CA ARG A 12 -51.77 -16.00 -37.53
C ARG A 12 -50.69 -14.97 -37.16
N ILE A 13 -50.03 -14.50 -38.22
CA ILE A 13 -49.16 -13.33 -38.27
C ILE A 13 -49.98 -12.09 -37.92
N ILE A 14 -49.59 -11.33 -36.89
CA ILE A 14 -50.05 -9.95 -36.66
C ILE A 14 -48.85 -9.05 -36.31
N LYS A 15 -48.84 -7.91 -37.00
CA LYS A 15 -47.78 -6.93 -37.20
C LYS A 15 -47.51 -6.04 -35.97
N TYR A 16 -46.24 -5.65 -35.84
CA TYR A 16 -45.67 -4.47 -35.18
C TYR A 16 -46.64 -3.49 -34.49
N THR A 17 -46.48 -3.38 -33.16
CA THR A 17 -46.75 -2.17 -32.38
C THR A 17 -45.58 -1.97 -31.42
N GLY A 18 -45.01 -0.77 -31.44
CA GLY A 18 -43.70 -0.44 -30.86
C GLY A 18 -43.63 -0.68 -29.35
N ILE A 19 -42.63 -1.44 -28.95
CA ILE A 19 -42.13 -1.43 -27.57
C ILE A 19 -41.28 -0.18 -27.43
N LEU A 20 -41.84 0.82 -26.75
CA LEU A 20 -41.12 1.97 -26.24
C LEU A 20 -40.07 1.41 -25.26
N PHE A 21 -38.81 1.33 -25.68
CA PHE A 21 -37.69 1.15 -24.75
C PHE A 21 -37.67 2.40 -23.87
N PHE A 22 -38.21 2.29 -22.65
CA PHE A 22 -37.74 3.15 -21.57
C PHE A 22 -36.26 2.79 -21.39
N LEU A 23 -35.39 3.61 -21.96
CA LEU A 23 -34.06 3.83 -21.42
C LEU A 23 -34.28 4.24 -19.97
N LEU A 24 -34.27 3.26 -19.06
CA LEU A 24 -33.93 3.50 -17.67
C LEU A 24 -32.56 4.17 -17.76
N ALA A 25 -32.54 5.49 -17.60
CA ALA A 25 -31.34 6.21 -17.26
C ALA A 25 -30.85 5.53 -15.97
N GLY A 26 -29.87 4.65 -16.09
CA GLY A 26 -29.17 4.10 -14.95
C GLY A 26 -28.72 5.29 -14.14
N SER A 27 -29.24 5.43 -12.93
CA SER A 27 -28.72 6.42 -11.98
C SER A 27 -27.23 6.14 -11.85
N ALA A 28 -26.40 7.00 -12.43
CA ALA A 28 -24.95 6.88 -12.41
C ALA A 28 -24.46 7.16 -10.98
N TYR A 29 -24.55 6.15 -10.12
CA TYR A 29 -23.88 6.10 -8.84
C TYR A 29 -22.42 5.74 -9.15
N GLY A 30 -21.61 6.76 -9.35
CA GLY A 30 -20.19 6.66 -9.65
C GLY A 30 -19.51 7.91 -9.12
N PHE A 31 -18.29 7.73 -8.60
CA PHE A 31 -17.48 8.85 -8.15
C PHE A 31 -17.33 9.87 -9.28
N THR A 32 -17.52 11.14 -8.95
CA THR A 32 -17.31 12.22 -9.91
C THR A 32 -15.82 12.47 -10.01
N CYS A 33 -15.15 11.75 -10.93
CA CYS A 33 -13.72 11.96 -11.17
C CYS A 33 -13.45 13.47 -11.40
N PRO A 34 -12.43 14.04 -10.76
CA PRO A 34 -11.91 15.34 -11.18
C PRO A 34 -11.62 15.30 -12.69
N THR A 35 -12.04 16.32 -13.43
CA THR A 35 -11.79 16.34 -14.87
C THR A 35 -10.28 16.46 -15.10
N PRO A 36 -9.66 15.59 -15.92
CA PRO A 36 -8.32 15.85 -16.39
C PRO A 36 -8.30 17.13 -17.24
N PRO A 37 -7.16 17.83 -17.35
CA PRO A 37 -7.09 19.06 -18.12
C PRO A 37 -7.29 18.78 -19.61
N PRO A 38 -7.68 19.80 -20.40
CA PRO A 38 -7.92 19.65 -21.83
C PRO A 38 -6.67 19.08 -22.54
N GLY A 39 -6.81 17.90 -23.14
CA GLY A 39 -5.74 17.25 -23.92
C GLY A 39 -5.16 15.96 -23.33
N ALA A 40 -5.46 15.61 -22.08
CA ALA A 40 -4.95 14.37 -21.44
C ALA A 40 -5.59 13.06 -21.96
N GLY A 41 -6.49 13.15 -22.94
CA GLY A 41 -7.35 12.05 -23.37
C GLY A 41 -8.41 11.71 -22.32
N THR A 42 -9.47 11.02 -22.73
CA THR A 42 -10.47 10.48 -21.79
C THR A 42 -9.82 9.50 -20.81
N PRO A 43 -10.21 9.49 -19.52
CA PRO A 43 -9.88 8.37 -18.63
C PRO A 43 -10.43 7.09 -19.28
N ASP A 44 -9.51 6.24 -19.75
CA ASP A 44 -9.88 4.99 -20.39
C ASP A 44 -10.01 3.92 -19.31
N ALA A 45 -11.20 3.30 -19.19
CA ALA A 45 -11.45 2.20 -18.27
C ALA A 45 -10.44 1.04 -18.46
N ALA A 46 -9.86 0.90 -19.67
CA ALA A 46 -8.79 -0.06 -19.93
C ALA A 46 -7.56 0.13 -19.02
N ARG A 47 -7.32 1.32 -18.47
CA ARG A 47 -6.15 1.62 -17.62
C ARG A 47 -6.22 1.02 -16.23
N CYS A 48 -7.42 0.70 -15.74
CA CYS A 48 -7.59 -0.03 -14.49
C CYS A 48 -7.54 -1.54 -14.69
N ASN A 49 -7.68 -2.03 -15.93
CA ASN A 49 -7.75 -3.46 -16.25
C ASN A 49 -8.77 -4.23 -15.39
N ASN A 50 -9.83 -3.54 -14.93
CA ASN A 50 -10.91 -4.09 -14.11
C ASN A 50 -12.15 -3.21 -14.27
N ALA A 51 -13.29 -3.82 -14.63
CA ALA A 51 -14.54 -3.10 -14.89
C ALA A 51 -15.23 -2.55 -13.63
N GLU A 52 -14.88 -3.04 -12.45
CA GLU A 52 -15.41 -2.55 -11.18
C GLU A 52 -14.72 -1.27 -10.70
N PHE A 53 -13.62 -0.88 -11.33
CA PHE A 53 -12.86 0.33 -11.01
C PHE A 53 -13.05 1.38 -12.09
N GLN A 54 -13.36 2.60 -11.65
CA GLN A 54 -13.41 3.79 -12.49
C GLN A 54 -12.00 4.38 -12.62
N SER A 55 -11.56 4.66 -13.85
CA SER A 55 -10.31 5.40 -14.11
C SER A 55 -10.55 6.90 -13.94
N CYS A 56 -9.72 7.54 -13.13
CA CYS A 56 -9.76 8.98 -12.87
C CYS A 56 -8.41 9.66 -13.17
N GLY A 57 -8.48 10.95 -13.49
CA GLY A 57 -7.33 11.84 -13.62
C GLY A 57 -7.42 13.01 -12.65
N ILE A 58 -6.28 13.56 -12.24
CA ILE A 58 -6.21 14.82 -11.49
C ILE A 58 -4.87 15.51 -11.77
N THR A 59 -4.88 16.82 -11.98
CA THR A 59 -3.63 17.59 -12.14
C THR A 59 -3.11 18.03 -10.78
N VAL A 60 -1.86 17.69 -10.49
CA VAL A 60 -1.16 18.06 -9.26
C VAL A 60 0.10 18.80 -9.66
N ASN A 61 0.23 20.07 -9.24
CA ASN A 61 1.38 20.93 -9.58
C ASN A 61 1.70 20.97 -11.09
N GLY A 62 0.66 20.97 -11.93
CA GLY A 62 0.79 21.02 -13.38
C GLY A 62 1.12 19.67 -14.04
N ILE A 63 1.18 18.58 -13.29
CA ILE A 63 1.42 17.22 -13.80
C ILE A 63 0.13 16.41 -13.67
N ASP A 64 -0.26 15.75 -14.76
CA ASP A 64 -1.42 14.87 -14.75
C ASP A 64 -1.12 13.57 -14.01
N ARG A 65 -2.00 13.23 -13.08
CA ARG A 65 -1.92 12.04 -12.25
C ARG A 65 -3.10 11.13 -12.54
N HIS A 66 -2.90 9.83 -12.39
CA HIS A 66 -3.89 8.81 -12.66
C HIS A 66 -4.14 7.97 -11.40
N PHE A 67 -5.40 7.62 -11.16
CA PHE A 67 -5.78 6.63 -10.16
C PHE A 67 -7.03 5.88 -10.58
N CYS A 68 -7.18 4.67 -10.06
CA CYS A 68 -8.38 3.85 -10.18
C CYS A 68 -9.14 3.89 -8.85
N ILE A 69 -10.46 4.04 -8.91
CA ILE A 69 -11.31 4.07 -7.72
C ILE A 69 -12.49 3.12 -7.88
N HIS A 70 -12.72 2.28 -6.88
CA HIS A 70 -13.94 1.51 -6.74
C HIS A 70 -14.83 2.17 -5.69
N VAL A 71 -16.06 2.52 -6.09
CA VAL A 71 -17.15 2.89 -5.18
C VAL A 71 -18.26 1.86 -5.37
N PRO A 72 -18.69 1.16 -4.31
CA PRO A 72 -19.78 0.19 -4.41
C PRO A 72 -21.05 0.76 -5.07
N SER A 73 -21.41 0.22 -6.24
CA SER A 73 -22.59 0.64 -7.02
C SER A 73 -23.90 0.11 -6.46
N ASP A 74 -23.85 -1.01 -5.74
CA ASP A 74 -25.00 -1.75 -5.24
C ASP A 74 -25.16 -1.56 -3.71
N GLY A 75 -26.42 -1.55 -3.26
CA GLY A 75 -26.79 -1.40 -1.84
C GLY A 75 -27.62 -0.14 -1.54
N PRO A 76 -28.32 -0.10 -0.38
CA PRO A 76 -29.10 1.06 0.04
C PRO A 76 -28.24 2.33 0.09
N ALA A 77 -28.83 3.50 -0.21
CA ALA A 77 -28.15 4.80 -0.12
C ALA A 77 -27.43 5.02 1.23
N ALA A 78 -27.97 4.45 2.31
CA ALA A 78 -27.36 4.50 3.64
C ALA A 78 -26.04 3.72 3.78
N ILE A 79 -25.84 2.64 3.00
CA ILE A 79 -24.54 1.94 2.94
C ILE A 79 -23.53 2.77 2.15
N LYS A 80 -23.98 3.44 1.08
CA LYS A 80 -23.15 4.34 0.26
C LYS A 80 -22.68 5.59 1.01
N GLN A 81 -23.42 6.00 2.04
CA GLN A 81 -23.18 7.23 2.79
C GLN A 81 -22.32 7.07 4.06
N ASN A 82 -21.60 5.97 4.28
CA ASN A 82 -20.67 5.82 5.41
C ASN A 82 -19.71 4.66 5.14
N MET A 83 -18.62 4.91 4.42
CA MET A 83 -17.68 3.85 4.05
C MET A 83 -16.24 4.22 4.42
N PRO A 84 -15.42 3.25 4.87
CA PRO A 84 -13.99 3.45 4.98
C PRO A 84 -13.38 3.56 3.58
N VAL A 85 -12.31 4.34 3.46
CA VAL A 85 -11.57 4.55 2.21
C VAL A 85 -10.19 3.94 2.33
N VAL A 86 -9.86 2.98 1.47
CA VAL A 86 -8.56 2.28 1.44
C VAL A 86 -7.73 2.80 0.28
N PHE A 87 -6.55 3.35 0.58
CA PHE A 87 -5.52 3.68 -0.39
C PHE A 87 -4.53 2.52 -0.51
N ALA A 88 -4.40 1.95 -1.71
CA ALA A 88 -3.52 0.82 -2.00
C ALA A 88 -2.40 1.24 -2.97
N PHE A 89 -1.16 1.31 -2.48
CA PHE A 89 0.00 1.80 -3.24
C PHE A 89 0.79 0.64 -3.87
N HIS A 90 0.97 0.65 -5.20
CA HIS A 90 1.69 -0.41 -5.92
C HIS A 90 3.21 -0.40 -5.65
N GLY A 91 3.87 -1.51 -5.97
CA GLY A 91 5.33 -1.63 -5.93
C GLY A 91 6.04 -0.95 -7.12
N GLY A 92 7.36 -0.78 -7.02
CA GLY A 92 8.11 -0.06 -8.05
C GLY A 92 8.08 -0.77 -9.40
N GLY A 93 7.80 -0.03 -10.47
CA GLY A 93 7.60 -0.55 -11.83
C GLY A 93 6.15 -0.86 -12.19
N GLY A 94 5.23 -0.84 -11.21
CA GLY A 94 3.80 -1.03 -11.43
C GLY A 94 3.02 0.26 -11.67
N ASP A 95 1.70 0.15 -11.65
CA ASP A 95 0.75 1.26 -11.66
C ASP A 95 -0.53 0.87 -10.89
N ALA A 96 -1.56 1.72 -10.97
CA ALA A 96 -2.88 1.47 -10.40
C ALA A 96 -3.43 0.07 -10.68
N SER A 97 -3.27 -0.46 -11.91
CA SER A 97 -3.86 -1.74 -12.32
C SER A 97 -3.36 -2.91 -11.47
N VAL A 98 -2.09 -2.86 -11.02
CA VAL A 98 -1.50 -3.88 -10.15
C VAL A 98 -2.27 -3.99 -8.83
N GLN A 99 -2.61 -2.85 -8.22
CA GLN A 99 -3.38 -2.85 -6.97
C GLN A 99 -4.85 -3.15 -7.21
N THR A 100 -5.45 -2.70 -8.31
CA THR A 100 -6.82 -3.15 -8.63
C THR A 100 -6.94 -4.66 -8.77
N ALA A 101 -5.89 -5.34 -9.29
CA ALA A 101 -5.87 -6.79 -9.42
C ALA A 101 -5.65 -7.52 -8.09
N ILE A 102 -4.97 -6.90 -7.12
CA ILE A 102 -4.82 -7.45 -5.76
C ILE A 102 -6.12 -7.30 -4.97
N TRP A 103 -6.82 -6.17 -5.16
CA TRP A 103 -7.98 -5.79 -4.34
C TRP A 103 -9.33 -6.12 -4.98
N ASP A 104 -9.37 -6.71 -6.19
CA ASP A 104 -10.62 -6.96 -6.94
C ASP A 104 -11.61 -7.82 -6.16
N LYS A 105 -11.16 -8.83 -5.41
CA LYS A 105 -12.03 -9.70 -4.61
C LYS A 105 -12.63 -9.03 -3.37
N HIS A 106 -12.28 -7.77 -3.10
CA HIS A 106 -12.80 -7.02 -1.95
C HIS A 106 -13.81 -5.94 -2.33
N THR A 107 -14.15 -5.80 -3.62
CA THR A 107 -15.15 -4.83 -4.12
C THR A 107 -16.59 -5.17 -3.68
N GLU A 108 -16.82 -6.39 -3.19
CA GLU A 108 -18.08 -6.78 -2.55
C GLU A 108 -18.21 -6.30 -1.11
N GLN A 109 -17.13 -5.80 -0.52
CA GLN A 109 -17.16 -5.19 0.80
C GLN A 109 -17.50 -3.71 0.66
N GLY A 110 -18.36 -3.20 1.53
CA GLY A 110 -18.82 -1.80 1.59
C GLY A 110 -17.71 -0.87 2.03
N MET A 111 -16.74 -0.64 1.15
CA MET A 111 -15.60 0.25 1.28
C MET A 111 -15.27 0.89 -0.08
N VAL A 112 -14.63 2.05 -0.04
CA VAL A 112 -14.04 2.68 -1.23
C VAL A 112 -12.60 2.20 -1.35
N ILE A 113 -12.17 1.78 -2.54
CA ILE A 113 -10.79 1.34 -2.80
C ILE A 113 -10.17 2.29 -3.81
N VAL A 114 -9.03 2.90 -3.46
CA VAL A 114 -8.29 3.86 -4.27
C VAL A 114 -6.92 3.27 -4.59
N SER A 115 -6.67 3.01 -5.86
CA SER A 115 -5.40 2.48 -6.38
C SER A 115 -4.73 3.53 -7.28
N PRO A 116 -3.82 4.37 -6.76
CA PRO A 116 -3.18 5.42 -7.53
C PRO A 116 -1.94 4.95 -8.30
N SER A 117 -1.56 5.67 -9.35
CA SER A 117 -0.30 5.47 -10.09
C SER A 117 0.78 6.47 -9.66
N ALA A 118 1.97 5.97 -9.34
CA ALA A 118 3.14 6.80 -9.07
C ALA A 118 3.65 7.50 -10.34
N LEU A 119 4.37 8.62 -10.17
CA LEU A 119 5.20 9.15 -11.25
C LEU A 119 6.39 8.23 -11.53
N VAL A 120 6.95 8.36 -12.73
CA VAL A 120 8.30 7.88 -13.00
C VAL A 120 9.27 8.71 -12.17
N SER A 121 10.11 8.04 -11.39
CA SER A 121 11.09 8.66 -10.50
C SER A 121 12.38 7.86 -10.44
N ASN A 122 13.45 8.49 -9.97
CA ASN A 122 14.75 7.85 -9.80
C ASN A 122 14.94 7.29 -8.38
N GLN A 123 13.86 7.01 -7.64
CA GLN A 123 13.84 6.59 -6.22
C GLN A 123 14.85 5.48 -5.84
N ARG A 124 15.29 4.66 -6.80
CA ARG A 124 16.30 3.60 -6.61
C ARG A 124 17.41 3.62 -7.69
N GLY A 125 17.76 4.80 -8.19
CA GLY A 125 18.83 4.98 -9.19
C GLY A 125 18.44 4.65 -10.64
N GLU A 126 17.23 4.15 -10.87
CA GLU A 126 16.69 3.84 -12.19
C GLU A 126 15.32 4.49 -12.36
N CYS A 127 15.05 5.04 -13.54
CA CYS A 127 13.76 5.64 -13.85
C CYS A 127 12.71 4.58 -14.11
N LYS A 128 11.73 4.51 -13.21
CA LYS A 128 10.52 3.69 -13.33
C LYS A 128 9.39 4.28 -12.49
N PRO A 129 8.14 3.87 -12.70
CA PRO A 129 7.03 4.24 -11.82
C PRO A 129 7.35 3.86 -10.38
N ALA A 130 7.55 4.83 -9.50
CA ALA A 130 7.91 4.60 -8.12
C ALA A 130 7.54 5.80 -7.28
N TRP A 131 6.86 5.52 -6.17
CA TRP A 131 6.49 6.49 -5.16
C TRP A 131 7.74 7.17 -4.61
N ARG A 132 7.73 8.50 -4.70
CA ARG A 132 8.73 9.40 -4.14
C ARG A 132 8.53 9.48 -2.63
N HIS A 133 9.52 9.01 -1.89
CA HIS A 133 9.54 9.04 -0.45
C HIS A 133 10.96 9.16 0.07
N ILE A 134 11.08 9.65 1.31
CA ILE A 134 12.38 9.77 1.96
C ILE A 134 13.10 8.40 1.95
N GLY A 135 14.35 8.40 1.53
CA GLY A 135 15.12 7.19 1.26
C GLY A 135 16.44 7.50 0.54
N GLN A 136 16.94 6.54 -0.23
CA GLN A 136 18.29 6.65 -0.82
C GLN A 136 18.49 7.88 -1.72
N SER A 137 17.55 8.16 -2.62
CA SER A 137 17.68 9.27 -3.59
C SER A 137 17.26 10.64 -3.02
N ALA A 138 16.53 10.66 -1.91
CA ALA A 138 16.06 11.86 -1.22
C ALA A 138 16.08 11.59 0.29
N PRO A 139 17.24 11.67 0.96
CA PRO A 139 17.39 11.19 2.34
C PRO A 139 16.78 12.09 3.40
N THR A 140 16.41 13.34 3.09
CA THR A 140 15.92 14.32 4.07
C THR A 140 14.63 15.00 3.63
N TRP A 141 13.98 15.70 4.56
CA TRP A 141 12.83 16.55 4.25
C TRP A 141 13.15 17.69 3.28
N ALA A 142 14.38 18.22 3.31
CA ALA A 142 14.80 19.28 2.40
C ALA A 142 14.82 18.79 0.93
N ASP A 143 15.21 17.53 0.73
CA ASP A 143 15.25 16.92 -0.60
C ASP A 143 13.86 16.78 -1.22
N LEU A 144 12.79 16.79 -0.41
CA LEU A 144 11.42 16.75 -0.93
C LEU A 144 11.06 17.93 -1.84
N ALA A 145 11.74 19.07 -1.68
CA ALA A 145 11.52 20.23 -2.52
C ALA A 145 12.32 20.19 -3.83
N ALA A 146 13.29 19.28 -3.96
CA ALA A 146 14.10 19.17 -5.15
C ALA A 146 13.31 18.53 -6.30
N ALA A 147 13.70 18.86 -7.53
CA ALA A 147 13.18 18.20 -8.71
C ALA A 147 13.71 16.77 -8.82
N ASP A 148 12.86 15.84 -9.25
CA ASP A 148 13.30 14.52 -9.69
C ASP A 148 14.01 14.65 -11.05
N THR A 149 15.13 13.96 -11.22
CA THR A 149 15.98 14.11 -12.42
C THR A 149 15.68 13.09 -13.52
N CYS A 150 14.65 12.24 -13.38
CA CYS A 150 14.32 11.30 -14.45
C CYS A 150 13.99 11.99 -15.76
N GLY A 151 14.66 11.54 -16.82
CA GLY A 151 14.48 12.09 -18.16
C GLY A 151 15.08 13.48 -18.36
N THR A 152 15.77 14.06 -17.36
CA THR A 152 16.53 15.29 -17.55
C THR A 152 17.93 14.99 -18.10
N PRO A 153 18.65 15.98 -18.67
CA PRO A 153 20.01 15.78 -19.18
C PRO A 153 21.01 15.29 -18.12
N THR A 154 20.73 15.50 -16.84
CA THR A 154 21.61 15.15 -15.71
C THR A 154 21.17 13.88 -14.98
N GLY A 155 20.04 13.28 -15.35
CA GLY A 155 19.51 12.08 -14.70
C GLY A 155 19.41 10.88 -15.64
N PRO A 156 18.92 9.74 -15.11
CA PRO A 156 18.76 8.53 -15.92
C PRO A 156 17.70 8.73 -16.99
N ALA A 157 17.90 8.10 -18.16
CA ALA A 157 16.89 8.07 -19.20
C ALA A 157 15.66 7.28 -18.75
N ILE A 158 14.48 7.71 -19.18
CA ILE A 158 13.23 6.97 -18.95
C ILE A 158 13.18 5.82 -19.96
N PRO A 159 13.07 4.56 -19.51
CA PRO A 159 12.88 3.42 -20.39
C PRO A 159 11.63 3.60 -21.27
N PRO A 160 11.65 3.23 -22.58
CA PRO A 160 10.50 3.40 -23.47
C PRO A 160 9.20 2.76 -22.99
N LYS A 161 9.26 1.71 -22.17
CA LYS A 161 8.08 1.08 -21.56
C LYS A 161 7.39 1.94 -20.49
N TYR A 162 8.02 3.01 -20.03
CA TYR A 162 7.52 3.93 -19.01
C TYR A 162 7.33 5.34 -19.58
N THR A 163 6.88 5.44 -20.82
CA THR A 163 6.55 6.72 -21.47
C THR A 163 5.08 6.79 -21.84
N GLY A 164 4.45 7.95 -21.65
CA GLY A 164 3.02 8.15 -21.90
C GLY A 164 2.15 7.71 -20.71
N LEU A 165 0.85 8.00 -20.75
CA LEU A 165 -0.07 7.66 -19.65
C LEU A 165 -0.14 6.13 -19.43
N PRO A 166 -0.17 5.65 -18.18
CA PRO A 166 -0.25 6.41 -16.92
C PRO A 166 1.10 6.90 -16.36
N TYR A 167 2.20 6.72 -17.09
CA TYR A 167 3.58 6.98 -16.66
C TYR A 167 4.03 8.41 -16.99
N GLN A 168 3.59 9.36 -16.17
CA GLN A 168 4.08 10.74 -16.21
C GLN A 168 5.39 10.89 -15.39
N SER A 169 6.22 11.87 -15.73
CA SER A 169 7.53 12.12 -15.08
C SER A 169 7.75 13.61 -14.77
N GLY A 170 8.85 13.94 -14.10
CA GLY A 170 9.18 15.32 -13.73
C GLY A 170 8.54 15.75 -12.41
N GLY A 171 8.61 17.05 -12.09
CA GLY A 171 8.15 17.57 -10.80
C GLY A 171 9.11 17.29 -9.66
N ASN A 172 8.63 17.42 -8.42
CA ASN A 172 9.44 17.36 -7.21
C ASN A 172 9.19 16.09 -6.41
N TRP A 173 10.09 15.81 -5.46
CA TRP A 173 9.99 14.67 -4.54
C TRP A 173 8.75 14.71 -3.62
N SER A 174 8.17 15.88 -3.39
CA SER A 174 6.94 16.06 -2.61
C SER A 174 5.65 15.79 -3.41
N ASP A 175 5.71 15.63 -4.73
CA ASP A 175 4.50 15.57 -5.56
C ASP A 175 3.63 14.35 -5.31
N ASP A 176 4.19 13.24 -4.85
CA ASP A 176 3.40 12.07 -4.46
C ASP A 176 2.66 12.27 -3.14
N LEU A 177 3.21 13.04 -2.20
CA LEU A 177 2.49 13.47 -1.00
C LEU A 177 1.36 14.44 -1.35
N ASN A 178 1.64 15.41 -2.22
CA ASN A 178 0.63 16.34 -2.74
C ASN A 178 -0.50 15.56 -3.46
N PHE A 179 -0.16 14.54 -4.23
CA PHE A 179 -1.15 13.73 -4.94
C PHE A 179 -2.08 12.97 -3.98
N VAL A 180 -1.55 12.40 -2.90
CA VAL A 180 -2.39 11.78 -1.87
C VAL A 180 -3.34 12.79 -1.22
N GLN A 181 -2.85 13.99 -0.89
CA GLN A 181 -3.71 15.06 -0.35
C GLN A 181 -4.81 15.47 -1.32
N GLN A 182 -4.51 15.59 -2.61
CA GLN A 182 -5.48 15.96 -3.65
C GLN A 182 -6.53 14.87 -3.87
N MET A 183 -6.16 13.59 -3.80
CA MET A 183 -7.14 12.48 -3.85
C MET A 183 -8.07 12.48 -2.63
N VAL A 184 -7.53 12.69 -1.43
CA VAL A 184 -8.36 12.82 -0.20
C VAL A 184 -9.32 14.01 -0.33
N ALA A 185 -8.83 15.16 -0.82
CA ALA A 185 -9.67 16.33 -1.04
C ALA A 185 -10.78 16.08 -2.06
N ALA A 186 -10.48 15.39 -3.18
CA ALA A 186 -11.47 15.02 -4.18
C ALA A 186 -12.55 14.07 -3.63
N ILE A 187 -12.16 13.10 -2.82
CA ILE A 187 -13.09 12.15 -2.17
C ILE A 187 -13.98 12.88 -1.16
N ASN A 188 -13.43 13.78 -0.35
CA ASN A 188 -14.22 14.57 0.60
C ASN A 188 -15.18 15.57 -0.07
N ALA A 189 -14.89 15.98 -1.31
CA ALA A 189 -15.75 16.89 -2.08
C ALA A 189 -16.89 16.16 -2.81
N ASP A 190 -16.82 14.83 -2.95
CA ASP A 190 -17.85 14.06 -3.66
C ASP A 190 -19.08 13.85 -2.77
N PRO A 191 -20.27 14.37 -3.15
CA PRO A 191 -21.48 14.24 -2.35
C PRO A 191 -22.02 12.81 -2.25
N GLN A 192 -21.53 11.87 -3.05
CA GLN A 192 -21.90 10.47 -3.02
C GLN A 192 -21.12 9.66 -1.99
N ILE A 193 -19.99 10.19 -1.48
CA ILE A 193 -19.12 9.50 -0.53
C ILE A 193 -19.14 10.25 0.81
N SER A 194 -19.39 9.52 1.90
CA SER A 194 -19.10 10.01 3.25
C SER A 194 -18.06 9.09 3.88
N PRO A 195 -16.78 9.49 3.92
CA PRO A 195 -15.72 8.69 4.51
C PRO A 195 -15.92 8.55 6.02
N THR A 196 -15.93 7.32 6.53
CA THR A 196 -15.89 7.06 7.99
C THR A 196 -14.47 7.01 8.54
N GLY A 197 -13.48 6.93 7.66
CA GLY A 197 -12.06 6.89 7.99
C GLY A 197 -11.22 6.56 6.76
N TYR A 198 -9.92 6.86 6.85
CA TYR A 198 -8.96 6.66 5.77
C TYR A 198 -7.89 5.65 6.17
N PHE A 199 -7.56 4.73 5.26
CA PHE A 199 -6.63 3.64 5.53
C PHE A 199 -5.60 3.56 4.41
N ALA A 200 -4.34 3.31 4.75
CA ALA A 200 -3.25 3.28 3.78
C ALA A 200 -2.50 1.95 3.83
N THR A 201 -2.33 1.33 2.68
CA THR A 201 -1.50 0.14 2.53
C THR A 201 -0.75 0.09 1.22
N GLY A 202 0.31 -0.71 1.14
CA GLY A 202 1.12 -0.78 -0.06
C GLY A 202 2.18 -1.87 -0.01
N PHE A 203 2.72 -2.16 -1.18
CA PHE A 203 3.70 -3.21 -1.42
C PHE A 203 5.07 -2.64 -1.78
N SER A 204 6.16 -3.16 -1.21
CA SER A 204 7.53 -2.81 -1.63
C SER A 204 7.75 -1.29 -1.63
N ASN A 205 8.06 -0.64 -2.76
CA ASN A 205 8.13 0.83 -2.82
C ASN A 205 6.83 1.54 -2.37
N GLY A 206 5.66 0.97 -2.63
CA GLY A 206 4.38 1.44 -2.08
C GLY A 206 4.30 1.32 -0.55
N ALA A 207 4.87 0.27 0.06
CA ALA A 207 5.04 0.23 1.52
C ALA A 207 5.98 1.34 2.01
N GLY A 208 6.99 1.72 1.22
CA GLY A 208 7.84 2.88 1.49
C GLY A 208 7.06 4.20 1.48
N MET A 209 6.06 4.32 0.60
CA MET A 209 5.12 5.44 0.59
C MET A 209 4.21 5.44 1.82
N VAL A 210 3.68 4.30 2.23
CA VAL A 210 2.86 4.19 3.45
C VAL A 210 3.67 4.60 4.69
N TYR A 211 4.94 4.18 4.80
CA TYR A 211 5.82 4.70 5.85
C TYR A 211 6.04 6.21 5.73
N GLN A 212 6.13 6.76 4.52
CA GLN A 212 6.23 8.22 4.33
C GLN A 212 4.99 8.94 4.88
N LEU A 213 3.80 8.46 4.53
CA LEU A 213 2.54 9.00 5.04
C LEU A 213 2.49 8.91 6.57
N PHE A 214 2.95 7.80 7.14
CA PHE A 214 2.95 7.62 8.59
C PHE A 214 3.90 8.58 9.33
N ILE A 215 5.06 8.90 8.75
CA ILE A 215 6.02 9.85 9.33
C ILE A 215 5.73 11.32 8.94
N THR A 216 4.68 11.60 8.18
CA THR A 216 4.26 12.96 7.80
C THR A 216 3.06 13.37 8.65
N GLN A 217 3.15 14.45 9.43
CA GLN A 217 2.15 14.85 10.43
C GLN A 217 0.73 14.97 9.84
N GLY A 218 0.55 15.76 8.77
CA GLY A 218 -0.78 15.94 8.18
C GLY A 218 -1.39 14.65 7.61
N SER A 219 -0.56 13.72 7.14
CA SER A 219 -1.01 12.40 6.70
C SER A 219 -1.37 11.51 7.89
N ALA A 220 -0.58 11.54 8.97
CA ALA A 220 -0.90 10.83 10.20
C ALA A 220 -2.19 11.34 10.86
N ASP A 221 -2.52 12.62 10.70
CA ASP A 221 -3.81 13.18 11.14
C ASP A 221 -4.98 12.72 10.26
N THR A 222 -4.73 12.49 8.97
CA THR A 222 -5.74 12.10 7.97
C THR A 222 -6.09 10.61 8.02
N PHE A 223 -5.10 9.73 8.16
CA PHE A 223 -5.27 8.29 8.06
C PHE A 223 -5.41 7.62 9.44
N ASP A 224 -6.39 6.74 9.59
CA ASP A 224 -6.76 6.05 10.82
C ASP A 224 -6.02 4.73 11.02
N GLY A 225 -5.59 4.09 9.94
CA GLY A 225 -4.84 2.83 10.01
C GLY A 225 -3.87 2.67 8.85
N PHE A 226 -2.73 2.06 9.15
CA PHE A 226 -1.65 1.83 8.18
C PHE A 226 -1.29 0.34 8.13
N ALA A 227 -0.89 -0.14 6.95
CA ALA A 227 -0.34 -1.48 6.81
C ALA A 227 0.72 -1.55 5.70
N THR A 228 1.85 -2.22 5.93
CA THR A 228 2.90 -2.37 4.93
C THR A 228 3.21 -3.83 4.62
N VAL A 229 3.52 -4.11 3.36
CA VAL A 229 3.99 -5.43 2.89
C VAL A 229 5.34 -5.28 2.20
N SER A 230 6.35 -6.03 2.66
CA SER A 230 7.65 -6.20 2.00
C SER A 230 8.47 -4.92 1.82
N ASN A 231 8.47 -4.01 2.80
CA ASN A 231 9.46 -2.94 2.92
C ASN A 231 9.68 -2.54 4.39
N ILE A 232 10.72 -1.75 4.66
CA ILE A 232 11.20 -1.45 6.02
C ILE A 232 11.30 0.05 6.29
N MET A 233 11.40 0.41 7.57
CA MET A 233 11.86 1.72 8.01
C MET A 233 13.38 1.79 7.86
N ASN A 234 13.85 2.39 6.77
CA ASN A 234 15.28 2.60 6.55
C ASN A 234 15.81 3.74 7.45
N GLN A 235 17.13 3.83 7.58
CA GLN A 235 17.76 4.81 8.46
C GLN A 235 17.37 6.26 8.10
N ALA A 236 17.35 6.61 6.81
CA ALA A 236 16.96 7.95 6.37
C ALA A 236 15.54 8.33 6.83
N LYS A 237 14.58 7.40 6.80
CA LYS A 237 13.22 7.62 7.32
C LYS A 237 13.18 7.73 8.85
N ILE A 238 13.97 6.94 9.56
CA ILE A 238 14.08 7.02 11.01
C ILE A 238 14.64 8.39 11.42
N ASP A 239 15.72 8.83 10.76
CA ASP A 239 16.35 10.13 11.00
C ASP A 239 15.41 11.28 10.63
N ALA A 240 14.74 11.19 9.48
CA ALA A 240 13.76 12.17 9.05
C ALA A 240 12.59 12.25 10.03
N GLN A 241 12.08 11.14 10.57
CA GLN A 241 11.01 11.19 11.54
C GLN A 241 11.44 11.87 12.85
N ALA A 242 12.69 11.69 13.26
CA ALA A 242 13.26 12.33 14.45
C ALA A 242 13.73 13.78 14.22
N ALA A 243 13.67 14.29 12.99
CA ALA A 243 14.16 15.63 12.66
C ALA A 243 13.37 16.73 13.37
N ALA A 244 14.05 17.83 13.73
CA ALA A 244 13.42 18.97 14.40
C ALA A 244 12.47 19.77 13.48
N GLY A 245 12.56 19.60 12.17
CA GLY A 245 11.81 20.36 11.18
C GLY A 245 11.57 19.58 9.90
N GLY A 246 10.60 20.06 9.13
CA GLY A 246 10.18 19.45 7.88
C GLY A 246 10.72 20.16 6.63
N GLY A 247 10.05 19.94 5.50
CA GLY A 247 10.45 20.46 4.19
C GLY A 247 9.33 20.28 3.15
N ALA A 248 9.37 21.10 2.10
CA ALA A 248 8.37 21.13 1.03
C ALA A 248 6.90 21.27 1.51
N GLY A 249 6.66 21.95 2.64
CA GLY A 249 5.32 22.10 3.24
C GLY A 249 4.87 20.94 4.12
N PHE A 250 5.70 19.91 4.31
CA PHE A 250 5.42 18.76 5.16
C PHE A 250 6.27 18.79 6.41
N SER A 251 5.74 18.28 7.53
CA SER A 251 6.43 18.17 8.81
C SER A 251 6.53 16.72 9.30
N PRO A 252 7.56 16.38 10.09
CA PRO A 252 7.67 15.07 10.70
C PRO A 252 6.52 14.83 11.69
N ASN A 253 5.94 13.63 11.65
CA ASN A 253 5.04 13.13 12.68
C ASN A 253 5.88 12.62 13.86
N THR A 254 5.89 13.36 14.97
CA THR A 254 6.58 12.95 16.21
C THR A 254 5.62 12.49 17.30
N ALA A 255 4.34 12.87 17.23
CA ALA A 255 3.37 12.68 18.30
C ALA A 255 2.20 11.76 17.93
N THR A 256 1.72 11.78 16.69
CA THR A 256 0.49 11.10 16.28
C THR A 256 0.72 9.61 16.15
N LYS A 257 -0.04 8.83 16.94
CA LYS A 257 0.05 7.37 16.98
C LYS A 257 -1.18 6.78 16.30
N LYS A 258 -0.98 5.86 15.37
CA LYS A 258 -2.07 5.21 14.64
C LYS A 258 -1.81 3.70 14.53
N PRO A 259 -2.85 2.85 14.60
CA PRO A 259 -2.73 1.41 14.36
C PRO A 259 -1.89 1.10 13.12
N PHE A 260 -0.87 0.25 13.28
CA PHE A 260 0.06 -0.08 12.20
C PHE A 260 0.30 -1.59 12.09
N MET A 261 0.06 -2.17 10.92
CA MET A 261 0.45 -3.55 10.59
C MET A 261 1.69 -3.58 9.71
N PHE A 262 2.61 -4.50 9.99
CA PHE A 262 3.83 -4.70 9.21
C PHE A 262 3.99 -6.17 8.83
N ILE A 263 3.99 -6.48 7.53
CA ILE A 263 4.11 -7.83 6.98
C ILE A 263 5.45 -7.95 6.24
N MET A 264 6.25 -8.97 6.59
CA MET A 264 7.59 -9.15 6.01
C MET A 264 8.01 -10.62 5.97
N GLY A 265 8.52 -11.04 4.81
CA GLY A 265 9.18 -12.33 4.63
C GLY A 265 10.61 -12.33 5.17
N THR A 266 11.06 -13.45 5.73
CA THR A 266 12.44 -13.55 6.25
C THR A 266 13.49 -13.62 5.14
N ASN A 267 13.13 -14.18 3.97
CA ASN A 267 13.99 -14.30 2.79
C ASN A 267 13.84 -13.12 1.81
N ASP A 268 13.01 -12.14 2.14
CA ASP A 268 12.95 -10.89 1.39
C ASP A 268 14.32 -10.20 1.38
N LYS A 269 14.83 -9.88 0.18
CA LYS A 269 16.10 -9.15 0.00
C LYS A 269 16.14 -7.81 0.76
N VAL A 270 14.99 -7.17 0.98
CA VAL A 270 14.87 -5.92 1.75
C VAL A 270 15.05 -6.17 3.26
N ASN A 271 14.76 -7.38 3.74
CA ASN A 271 15.04 -7.81 5.11
C ASN A 271 16.50 -8.29 5.29
N SER A 272 17.30 -8.39 4.22
CA SER A 272 18.70 -8.77 4.35
C SER A 272 19.53 -7.66 5.00
N PRO A 273 20.35 -7.95 6.04
CA PRO A 273 21.28 -6.98 6.61
C PRO A 273 22.51 -6.73 5.72
N THR A 274 22.63 -7.37 4.54
CA THR A 274 23.82 -7.27 3.68
C THR A 274 24.23 -5.84 3.37
N MET A 275 23.29 -4.92 3.11
CA MET A 275 23.64 -3.52 2.86
C MET A 275 24.25 -2.83 4.08
N SER A 276 23.74 -3.09 5.28
CA SER A 276 24.33 -2.57 6.52
C SER A 276 25.70 -3.18 6.80
N ILE A 277 25.92 -4.43 6.39
CA ILE A 277 27.23 -5.09 6.47
C ILE A 277 28.21 -4.46 5.48
N LEU A 278 27.79 -4.22 4.23
CA LEU A 278 28.63 -3.56 3.24
C LEU A 278 29.03 -2.15 3.71
N GLN A 279 28.06 -1.36 4.15
CA GLN A 279 28.30 -0.02 4.68
C GLN A 279 29.27 -0.01 5.86
N SER A 280 29.19 -0.96 6.80
CA SER A 280 30.13 -0.98 7.93
C SER A 280 31.59 -1.25 7.51
N THR A 281 31.80 -1.82 6.32
CA THR A 281 33.12 -2.13 5.75
C THR A 281 33.68 -1.06 4.81
N GLU A 282 32.94 0.03 4.54
CA GLU A 282 33.41 1.13 3.69
C GLU A 282 34.54 1.96 4.35
N PRO A 283 35.38 2.67 3.56
CA PRO A 283 36.44 3.51 4.12
C PRO A 283 35.93 4.53 5.15
N GLY A 284 36.56 4.54 6.34
CA GLY A 284 36.16 5.40 7.46
C GLY A 284 35.07 4.82 8.37
N GLN A 285 34.58 3.61 8.08
CA GLN A 285 33.60 2.89 8.89
C GLN A 285 34.27 1.88 9.84
N PRO A 286 33.61 1.48 10.94
CA PRO A 286 34.22 0.71 12.03
C PRO A 286 34.74 -0.68 11.64
N CYS A 287 34.35 -1.20 10.47
CA CYS A 287 34.74 -2.53 9.98
C CYS A 287 35.59 -2.48 8.71
N ASN A 288 36.23 -1.35 8.41
CA ASN A 288 37.16 -1.25 7.29
C ASN A 288 38.51 -1.92 7.59
N GLY A 289 39.06 -2.68 6.64
CA GLY A 289 40.44 -3.20 6.71
C GLY A 289 40.70 -4.32 7.72
N LEU A 290 39.74 -5.21 7.94
CA LEU A 290 39.86 -6.34 8.87
C LEU A 290 40.91 -7.36 8.38
N ALA A 291 41.92 -7.67 9.19
CA ALA A 291 43.01 -8.59 8.84
C ALA A 291 43.05 -9.84 9.73
N THR A 292 42.49 -9.77 10.94
CA THR A 292 42.51 -10.84 11.93
C THR A 292 41.11 -11.13 12.48
N THR A 293 40.94 -12.32 13.06
CA THR A 293 39.70 -12.66 13.79
C THR A 293 39.42 -11.69 14.94
N LEU A 294 40.47 -11.10 15.54
CA LEU A 294 40.32 -10.10 16.58
C LEU A 294 39.75 -8.78 16.03
N ASP A 295 40.16 -8.37 14.82
CA ASP A 295 39.62 -7.17 14.16
C ASP A 295 38.12 -7.35 13.89
N VAL A 296 37.71 -8.55 13.44
CA VAL A 296 36.30 -8.90 13.26
C VAL A 296 35.54 -8.75 14.59
N ILE A 297 36.05 -9.33 15.68
CA ILE A 297 35.41 -9.24 17.00
C ILE A 297 35.31 -7.78 17.49
N GLN A 298 36.33 -6.96 17.24
CA GLN A 298 36.36 -5.55 17.64
C GLN A 298 35.39 -4.70 16.80
N CYS A 299 35.34 -4.91 15.48
CA CYS A 299 34.36 -4.31 14.58
C CYS A 299 32.93 -4.64 15.02
N TRP A 300 32.65 -5.92 15.31
CA TRP A 300 31.30 -6.33 15.73
C TRP A 300 30.86 -5.69 17.05
N ARG A 301 31.80 -5.36 17.94
CA ARG A 301 31.53 -4.65 19.20
C ARG A 301 31.29 -3.15 19.01
N SER A 302 31.75 -2.55 17.91
CA SER A 302 31.74 -1.10 17.68
C SER A 302 30.58 -0.61 16.82
N ILE A 303 29.88 -1.47 16.08
CA ILE A 303 28.68 -1.06 15.32
C ILE A 303 27.52 -0.78 16.31
N PRO A 304 26.93 0.43 16.37
CA PRO A 304 25.92 0.80 17.38
C PRO A 304 24.62 0.00 17.31
N THR A 305 24.25 -0.49 16.12
CA THR A 305 23.13 -1.43 15.91
C THR A 305 23.45 -2.85 16.39
N TYR A 306 24.71 -3.14 16.72
CA TYR A 306 25.25 -4.43 17.17
C TYR A 306 26.00 -4.32 18.53
N GLY A 307 25.82 -3.21 19.26
CA GLY A 307 26.66 -2.82 20.39
C GLY A 307 26.14 -3.16 21.82
N PRO A 308 27.02 -3.02 22.84
CA PRO A 308 27.15 -3.94 23.99
C PRO A 308 26.24 -3.67 25.21
N GLY A 309 25.23 -2.80 25.10
CA GLY A 309 24.44 -2.35 26.25
C GLY A 309 23.50 -3.40 26.86
N SER A 310 23.43 -4.60 26.31
CA SER A 310 22.50 -5.66 26.76
C SER A 310 23.11 -7.05 26.91
N GLY A 311 24.40 -7.25 26.63
CA GLY A 311 25.04 -8.57 26.71
C GLY A 311 24.54 -9.60 25.67
N LYS A 312 23.87 -9.18 24.59
CA LYS A 312 23.33 -10.09 23.55
C LYS A 312 24.02 -9.86 22.21
N HIS A 313 24.72 -10.89 21.72
CA HIS A 313 25.35 -10.97 20.39
C HIS A 313 24.29 -11.28 19.31
N THR A 314 23.30 -10.41 19.11
CA THR A 314 22.21 -10.65 18.14
C THR A 314 22.31 -9.70 16.95
N MET A 315 22.42 -10.25 15.73
CA MET A 315 22.30 -9.44 14.51
C MET A 315 20.84 -9.02 14.32
N LEU A 316 20.59 -7.71 14.32
CA LEU A 316 19.26 -7.17 14.06
C LEU A 316 19.02 -7.12 12.55
N THR A 317 17.96 -7.78 12.09
CA THR A 317 17.51 -7.61 10.71
C THR A 317 16.75 -6.27 10.57
N PRO A 318 16.71 -5.67 9.36
CA PRO A 318 15.81 -4.56 9.03
C PRO A 318 14.36 -4.75 9.50
N ARG A 319 13.80 -5.98 9.44
CA ARG A 319 12.49 -6.31 10.05
C ARG A 319 12.49 -6.01 11.55
N SER A 320 13.45 -6.54 12.30
CA SER A 320 13.53 -6.34 13.76
C SER A 320 13.72 -4.87 14.16
N ILE A 321 14.49 -4.11 13.37
CA ILE A 321 14.67 -2.66 13.56
C ILE A 321 13.34 -1.93 13.33
N THR A 322 12.65 -2.26 12.23
CA THR A 322 11.34 -1.68 11.89
C THR A 322 10.30 -1.99 12.97
N THR A 323 10.21 -3.23 13.44
CA THR A 323 9.32 -3.63 14.54
C THR A 323 9.59 -2.81 15.79
N ARG A 324 10.86 -2.71 16.21
CA ARG A 324 11.22 -1.93 17.40
C ARG A 324 10.88 -0.46 17.24
N TRP A 325 11.15 0.11 16.05
CA TRP A 325 10.81 1.50 15.75
C TRP A 325 9.30 1.72 15.83
N LEU A 326 8.48 0.86 15.20
CA LEU A 326 7.02 0.97 15.23
C LEU A 326 6.48 0.90 16.66
N VAL A 327 6.91 -0.07 17.45
CA VAL A 327 6.48 -0.25 18.85
C VAL A 327 6.86 0.96 19.71
N ASN A 328 8.05 1.52 19.49
CA ASN A 328 8.49 2.71 20.21
C ASN A 328 7.72 3.96 19.77
N HIS A 329 7.58 4.16 18.46
CA HIS A 329 6.85 5.30 17.90
C HIS A 329 5.41 5.26 18.42
N ASN A 330 4.71 4.14 18.30
CA ASN A 330 3.32 3.99 18.75
C ASN A 330 3.14 3.85 20.27
N ASN A 331 4.24 3.89 21.04
CA ASN A 331 4.20 3.72 22.49
C ASN A 331 3.41 2.47 22.93
N SER A 332 3.44 1.41 22.12
CA SER A 332 2.67 0.18 22.35
C SER A 332 3.23 -0.57 23.57
N LEU A 333 2.42 -1.45 24.17
CA LEU A 333 2.92 -2.33 25.22
C LEU A 333 3.99 -3.26 24.64
N ARG A 334 5.18 -3.25 25.24
CA ARG A 334 6.30 -4.14 24.91
C ARG A 334 6.11 -5.57 25.45
N ARG A 335 4.86 -6.04 25.44
CA ARG A 335 4.48 -7.43 25.65
C ARG A 335 3.85 -7.88 24.36
N ASP A 336 4.62 -8.60 23.57
CA ASP A 336 4.12 -9.30 22.40
C ASP A 336 3.25 -10.47 22.84
N ILE A 337 2.10 -10.59 22.18
CA ILE A 337 1.32 -11.82 22.16
C ILE A 337 1.68 -12.50 20.85
N GLU A 338 2.45 -13.58 20.97
CA GLU A 338 2.79 -14.41 19.82
C GLU A 338 1.71 -15.47 19.64
N SER A 339 1.21 -15.59 18.42
CA SER A 339 0.36 -16.70 18.02
C SER A 339 0.93 -17.29 16.73
N LEU A 340 0.94 -18.62 16.66
CA LEU A 340 0.96 -19.28 15.36
C LEU A 340 -0.31 -18.83 14.66
N TYR A 341 -0.13 -18.08 13.59
CA TYR A 341 -1.27 -17.64 12.81
C TYR A 341 -1.76 -18.89 12.06
N PRO A 342 -3.03 -19.29 12.21
CA PRO A 342 -3.53 -20.47 11.52
C PRO A 342 -3.26 -20.30 10.03
N ASP A 343 -2.86 -21.38 9.35
CA ASP A 343 -2.85 -21.41 7.89
C ASP A 343 -4.28 -21.11 7.42
N LEU A 344 -4.48 -19.89 6.92
CA LEU A 344 -5.73 -19.41 6.34
C LEU A 344 -5.72 -19.58 4.82
N GLY A 345 -4.68 -20.22 4.29
CA GLY A 345 -4.40 -20.45 2.91
C GLY A 345 -5.29 -21.48 2.25
N HIS A 346 -5.59 -21.24 0.98
CA HIS A 346 -6.27 -22.19 0.11
C HIS A 346 -5.22 -23.19 -0.35
N GLY A 347 -5.21 -24.37 0.27
CA GLY A 347 -4.30 -25.49 -0.02
C GLY A 347 -4.48 -26.13 -1.42
N ASP A 348 -4.61 -25.32 -2.47
CA ASP A 348 -4.82 -25.78 -3.85
C ASP A 348 -3.52 -25.71 -4.68
N ALA A 349 -2.35 -25.77 -4.04
CA ALA A 349 -1.14 -26.13 -4.77
C ALA A 349 -1.23 -27.61 -5.19
N PRO A 350 -0.91 -27.97 -6.45
CA PRO A 350 -0.84 -29.36 -6.85
C PRO A 350 0.08 -30.17 -5.91
N PRO A 351 -0.21 -31.46 -5.66
CA PRO A 351 0.65 -32.27 -4.81
C PRO A 351 2.09 -32.27 -5.33
N GLY A 352 3.01 -31.63 -4.59
CA GLY A 352 4.43 -31.49 -4.96
C GLY A 352 5.00 -30.07 -4.81
N GLU A 353 4.15 -29.04 -4.73
CA GLU A 353 4.56 -27.66 -4.42
C GLU A 353 4.28 -27.39 -2.94
N SER A 354 5.18 -27.85 -2.06
CA SER A 354 5.05 -27.59 -0.62
C SER A 354 5.24 -26.10 -0.34
N ASP A 355 4.20 -25.42 0.13
CA ASP A 355 4.41 -24.20 0.90
C ASP A 355 5.16 -24.59 2.19
N GLN A 356 6.43 -24.19 2.29
CA GLN A 356 7.26 -24.42 3.47
C GLN A 356 7.26 -23.21 4.40
N THR A 357 6.52 -22.16 4.03
CA THR A 357 6.46 -20.95 4.83
C THR A 357 5.57 -21.17 6.06
N ILE A 358 5.81 -20.33 7.08
CA ILE A 358 5.02 -20.31 8.31
C ILE A 358 4.79 -18.86 8.68
N VAL A 359 3.56 -18.50 9.03
CA VAL A 359 3.25 -17.15 9.51
C VAL A 359 3.21 -17.09 11.03
N VAL A 360 4.07 -16.22 11.56
CA VAL A 360 4.08 -15.84 12.98
C VAL A 360 3.53 -14.44 13.12
N ARG A 361 2.46 -14.29 13.92
CA ARG A 361 1.89 -13.00 14.27
C ARG A 361 2.33 -12.58 15.67
N GLN A 362 2.89 -11.37 15.75
CA GLN A 362 3.25 -10.71 17.00
C GLN A 362 2.39 -9.45 17.16
N ASP A 363 1.54 -9.42 18.18
CA ASP A 363 0.71 -8.25 18.50
C ASP A 363 1.28 -7.46 19.68
N PHE A 364 1.51 -6.16 19.47
CA PHE A 364 1.86 -5.18 20.49
C PHE A 364 0.63 -4.31 20.75
N ILE A 365 -0.05 -4.56 21.85
CA ILE A 365 -1.37 -3.96 22.12
C ILE A 365 -1.27 -2.48 22.57
N LYS A 366 -2.37 -1.75 22.34
CA LYS A 366 -2.57 -0.40 22.91
C LYS A 366 -2.46 -0.46 24.44
N LYS A 367 -1.83 0.54 25.07
CA LYS A 367 -1.76 0.63 26.54
C LYS A 367 -3.17 0.91 27.09
N PRO A 368 -3.65 0.14 28.09
CA PRO A 368 -4.93 0.41 28.72
C PRO A 368 -4.98 1.84 29.28
N ARG A 369 -6.08 2.57 29.00
CA ARG A 369 -6.34 3.93 29.49
C ARG A 369 -5.28 4.98 29.10
N SER A 370 -4.58 4.77 27.97
CA SER A 370 -3.66 5.75 27.41
C SER A 370 -4.07 6.09 25.98
N ASP A 371 -4.36 7.36 25.73
CA ASP A 371 -4.64 7.87 24.39
C ASP A 371 -3.36 8.17 23.60
N ASP A 372 -2.23 8.25 24.29
CA ASP A 372 -0.87 8.31 23.70
C ASP A 372 -0.32 6.89 23.46
N SER A 373 -1.12 6.01 22.88
CA SER A 373 -0.65 4.72 22.41
C SER A 373 -1.54 4.15 21.31
N ALA A 374 -0.94 3.42 20.38
CA ALA A 374 -1.64 2.70 19.33
C ALA A 374 -1.10 1.27 19.20
N PRO A 375 -1.89 0.31 18.72
CA PRO A 375 -1.44 -1.06 18.52
C PRO A 375 -0.52 -1.19 17.31
N VAL A 376 0.38 -2.17 17.36
CA VAL A 376 1.22 -2.60 16.23
C VAL A 376 1.07 -4.10 16.07
N ALA A 377 0.83 -4.57 14.85
CA ALA A 377 0.85 -6.00 14.52
C ALA A 377 2.00 -6.28 13.56
N VAL A 378 2.78 -7.33 13.80
CA VAL A 378 3.85 -7.77 12.91
C VAL A 378 3.57 -9.19 12.46
N LEU A 379 3.43 -9.39 11.16
CA LEU A 379 3.36 -10.71 10.56
C LEU A 379 4.70 -11.02 9.91
N THR A 380 5.32 -12.09 10.39
CA THR A 380 6.57 -12.60 9.85
C THR A 380 6.28 -13.87 9.10
N ILE A 381 6.57 -13.86 7.81
CA ILE A 381 6.48 -15.05 6.96
C ILE A 381 7.86 -15.69 6.97
N ILE A 382 8.01 -16.77 7.74
CA ILE A 382 9.23 -17.57 7.76
C ILE A 382 9.40 -18.16 6.36
N ASP A 383 10.60 -18.00 5.81
CA ASP A 383 11.00 -18.34 4.44
C ASP A 383 10.28 -17.58 3.32
N GLY A 384 9.40 -16.62 3.66
CA GLY A 384 8.72 -15.77 2.69
C GLY A 384 9.66 -14.82 1.94
N GLU A 385 9.33 -14.56 0.68
CA GLU A 385 10.14 -13.77 -0.26
C GLU A 385 9.64 -12.30 -0.40
N HIS A 386 9.95 -11.66 -1.52
CA HIS A 386 9.57 -10.27 -1.84
C HIS A 386 8.31 -10.22 -2.72
N ASN A 387 7.19 -10.64 -2.14
CA ASN A 387 5.90 -10.88 -2.79
C ASN A 387 4.74 -10.35 -1.94
N TRP A 388 3.58 -10.16 -2.57
CA TRP A 388 2.33 -9.96 -1.84
C TRP A 388 1.72 -11.34 -1.53
N PRO A 389 1.60 -11.76 -0.26
CA PRO A 389 1.19 -13.12 0.08
C PRO A 389 -0.31 -13.35 -0.16
N GLY A 390 -0.64 -14.54 -0.68
CA GLY A 390 -1.99 -15.05 -0.87
C GLY A 390 -2.94 -14.29 -1.79
N SER A 391 -2.48 -13.41 -2.69
CA SER A 391 -3.41 -12.66 -3.55
C SER A 391 -4.32 -13.60 -4.37
N ARG A 392 -5.64 -13.40 -4.32
CA ARG A 392 -6.63 -14.07 -5.19
C ARG A 392 -6.77 -13.44 -6.60
N GLY A 393 -5.85 -12.53 -6.94
CA GLY A 393 -5.80 -11.80 -8.20
C GLY A 393 -5.18 -12.59 -9.36
N GLY A 394 -4.93 -11.93 -10.50
CA GLY A 394 -4.38 -12.55 -11.72
C GLY A 394 -2.93 -13.05 -11.65
N TYR A 395 -2.33 -13.15 -10.46
CA TYR A 395 -1.03 -13.80 -10.23
C TYR A 395 -1.27 -15.26 -9.76
N PRO A 396 -0.38 -16.21 -10.12
CA PRO A 396 -0.59 -17.64 -9.87
C PRO A 396 -0.93 -17.94 -8.41
N PRO A 397 -1.72 -19.02 -8.16
CA PRO A 397 -2.31 -19.30 -6.85
C PRO A 397 -1.21 -19.30 -5.79
N CYS A 398 -1.35 -18.39 -4.84
CA CYS A 398 -0.49 -18.13 -3.69
C CYS A 398 0.82 -17.36 -3.85
N GLY A 399 1.36 -17.18 -5.07
CA GLY A 399 2.64 -16.50 -5.30
C GLY A 399 3.59 -16.48 -4.10
N GLY A 400 4.30 -17.57 -3.80
CA GLY A 400 5.35 -17.67 -2.77
C GLY A 400 4.95 -17.82 -1.29
N ASN A 401 3.71 -17.54 -0.89
CA ASN A 401 3.15 -17.89 0.44
C ASN A 401 1.63 -18.02 0.33
N CYS A 402 1.10 -19.21 0.64
CA CYS A 402 -0.32 -19.50 0.70
C CYS A 402 -0.91 -19.24 2.10
N ASP A 403 -0.11 -19.30 3.18
CA ASP A 403 -0.59 -19.29 4.57
C ASP A 403 -1.56 -18.15 4.94
N ILE A 404 -1.44 -17.00 4.28
CA ILE A 404 -2.28 -15.82 4.54
C ILE A 404 -2.73 -15.16 3.24
N GLU A 405 -3.92 -14.57 3.29
CA GLU A 405 -4.38 -13.58 2.32
C GLU A 405 -4.11 -12.19 2.93
N ALA A 406 -3.06 -11.49 2.46
CA ALA A 406 -2.61 -10.25 3.10
C ALA A 406 -3.71 -9.16 3.17
N THR A 407 -4.56 -9.02 2.15
CA THR A 407 -5.59 -7.97 2.16
C THR A 407 -6.63 -8.22 3.27
N GLU A 408 -7.08 -9.45 3.48
CA GLU A 408 -8.02 -9.83 4.54
C GLU A 408 -7.39 -9.64 5.92
N VAL A 409 -6.13 -10.03 6.10
CA VAL A 409 -5.46 -9.85 7.40
C VAL A 409 -5.32 -8.37 7.75
N ILE A 410 -5.01 -7.53 6.76
CA ILE A 410 -4.96 -6.07 6.92
C ILE A 410 -6.33 -5.52 7.29
N LEU A 411 -7.39 -5.91 6.57
CA LEU A 411 -8.75 -5.47 6.84
C LEU A 411 -9.22 -5.91 8.24
N GLN A 412 -8.94 -7.15 8.65
CA GLN A 412 -9.23 -7.64 9.99
C GLN A 412 -8.50 -6.85 11.07
N PHE A 413 -7.23 -6.50 10.85
CA PHE A 413 -6.49 -5.67 11.79
C PHE A 413 -7.11 -4.29 11.95
N TRP A 414 -7.47 -3.62 10.84
CA TRP A 414 -8.13 -2.32 10.91
C TRP A 414 -9.51 -2.40 11.56
N ARG A 415 -10.29 -3.47 11.33
CA ARG A 415 -11.58 -3.70 12.00
C ARG A 415 -11.41 -3.78 13.52
N ALA A 416 -10.38 -4.50 13.97
CA ALA A 416 -10.13 -4.70 15.38
C ALA A 416 -9.52 -3.47 16.08
N ASN A 417 -8.77 -2.63 15.35
CA ASN A 417 -7.88 -1.65 15.99
C ASN A 417 -8.05 -0.20 15.52
N ALA A 418 -8.65 0.03 14.36
CA ALA A 418 -8.61 1.32 13.67
C ALA A 418 -10.00 1.84 13.27
N GLY A 419 -11.08 1.25 13.81
CA GLY A 419 -12.45 1.71 13.55
C GLY A 419 -12.95 1.42 12.13
N PHE A 420 -12.30 0.50 11.40
CA PHE A 420 -12.74 0.12 10.06
C PHE A 420 -14.04 -0.67 10.14
N VAL A 421 -15.12 -0.11 9.62
CA VAL A 421 -16.43 -0.76 9.56
C VAL A 421 -16.88 -0.86 8.11
N SER A 422 -16.76 -2.06 7.55
CA SER A 422 -17.31 -2.40 6.22
C SER A 422 -18.48 -3.38 6.38
N ARG A 423 -19.46 -3.30 5.49
CA ARG A 423 -20.57 -4.28 5.42
C ARG A 423 -20.45 -5.08 4.14
N TRP A 424 -20.65 -6.39 4.18
CA TRP A 424 -20.73 -7.19 2.95
C TRP A 424 -22.03 -6.85 2.20
N LYS A 425 -21.97 -6.87 0.87
CA LYS A 425 -23.14 -6.70 -0.01
C LYS A 425 -24.17 -7.80 0.16
#